data_AF-A0A7S0YCC2-F1
#
_entry.id   AF-A0A7S0YCC2-F1
#
_cell.length_a   1.000
_cell.length_b   1.000
_cell.length_c   1.000
_cell.angle_alpha   90.00
_cell.angle_beta   90.00
_cell.angle_gamma   90.00
#
_symmetry.space_group_name_H-M   'P 1'
#
loop_
_entity.id
_entity.type
_entity.pdbx_description
1 polymer ?
#
loop_
_entity_poly.entity_id
_entity_poly.type
_entity_poly.pdbx_seq_one_letter_code
_entity_poly.pdbx_strand_id
1 'polypeptide(L)'
;TKLRLGKGGDILESARIFEVATESFLKKSKIHYLTEKEQWKEAKESNQTLKATPDFLLPKPIVLRKMQRNKGKKGNSDQSHRVLEERTIHWIEVKMYYGASSIPHGSKGAVGSVLKKQKAYVDTFGEGAILFMMGCGEKLAADLNDIGVTVLDCSGNTVSLDGVHDHQRKWCANDKGQILP
;
A
#
# COMPACT_ATOMS: atom_id res chain seq x y z
N THR A 1 -24.83 12.52 18.36
CA THR A 1 -23.81 12.65 17.31
C THR A 1 -23.98 11.51 16.32
N LYS A 2 -24.30 11.78 15.04
CA LYS A 2 -24.40 10.72 14.02
C LYS A 2 -23.02 10.57 13.37
N LEU A 3 -22.35 9.45 13.64
CA LEU A 3 -21.16 9.04 12.89
C LEU A 3 -21.54 8.96 11.41
N ARG A 4 -20.87 9.74 10.57
CA ARG A 4 -20.99 9.62 9.11
C ARG A 4 -19.82 8.76 8.66
N LEU A 5 -20.13 7.63 8.03
CA LEU A 5 -19.14 6.68 7.51
C LEU A 5 -19.03 6.77 5.98
N GLY A 6 -19.58 7.85 5.39
CA GLY A 6 -19.70 8.03 3.94
C GLY A 6 -20.53 6.95 3.25
N LYS A 7 -20.47 6.97 1.92
CA LYS A 7 -21.01 5.95 1.02
C LYS A 7 -19.85 5.22 0.33
N GLY A 8 -20.16 4.12 -0.34
CA GLY A 8 -19.15 3.36 -1.10
C GLY A 8 -18.32 4.21 -2.07
N GLY A 9 -18.94 5.21 -2.73
CA GLY A 9 -18.24 6.13 -3.61
C GLY A 9 -17.18 6.99 -2.91
N ASP A 10 -17.43 7.42 -1.67
CA ASP A 10 -16.47 8.21 -0.89
C ASP A 10 -15.24 7.39 -0.48
N ILE A 11 -15.45 6.11 -0.18
CA ILE A 11 -14.38 5.15 0.14
C ILE A 11 -13.53 4.89 -1.10
N LEU A 12 -14.16 4.63 -2.25
CA LEU A 12 -13.48 4.39 -3.52
C LEU A 12 -12.66 5.62 -3.95
N GLU A 13 -13.22 6.82 -3.83
CA GLU A 13 -12.50 8.04 -4.17
C GLU A 13 -11.31 8.28 -3.25
N SER A 14 -11.42 7.97 -1.95
CA SER A 14 -10.27 8.05 -1.03
C SER A 14 -9.17 7.06 -1.37
N ALA A 15 -9.54 5.83 -1.75
CA ALA A 15 -8.58 4.83 -2.23
C ALA A 15 -7.87 5.31 -3.52
N ARG A 16 -8.61 5.90 -4.45
CA ARG A 16 -8.06 6.49 -5.69
C ARG A 16 -7.10 7.65 -5.38
N ILE A 17 -7.45 8.55 -4.45
CA ILE A 17 -6.56 9.64 -4.03
C ILE A 17 -5.28 9.09 -3.40
N PHE A 18 -5.37 8.00 -2.61
CA PHE A 18 -4.21 7.38 -2.00
C PHE A 18 -3.29 6.70 -3.03
N GLU A 19 -3.86 6.07 -4.06
CA GLU A 19 -3.13 5.54 -5.20
C GLU A 19 -2.39 6.65 -5.95
N VAL A 20 -3.06 7.78 -6.24
CA VAL A 20 -2.45 8.96 -6.88
C VAL A 20 -1.31 9.55 -6.04
N ALA A 21 -1.46 9.58 -4.71
CA ALA A 21 -0.40 10.04 -3.81
C ALA A 21 0.83 9.11 -3.86
N THR A 22 0.59 7.79 -3.91
CA THR A 22 1.65 6.79 -4.07
C THR A 22 2.33 6.93 -5.43
N GLU A 23 1.55 7.07 -6.50
CA GLU A 23 2.06 7.28 -7.85
C GLU A 23 2.96 8.54 -7.92
N SER A 24 2.53 9.64 -7.30
CA SER A 24 3.29 10.88 -7.23
C SER A 24 4.64 10.68 -6.53
N PHE A 25 4.69 9.85 -5.48
CA PHE A 25 5.93 9.48 -4.82
C PHE A 25 6.84 8.65 -5.73
N LEU A 26 6.30 7.65 -6.46
CA LEU A 26 7.07 6.84 -7.40
C LEU A 26 7.68 7.68 -8.52
N LYS A 27 6.90 8.60 -9.11
CA LYS A 27 7.37 9.58 -10.10
C LYS A 27 8.51 10.45 -9.56
N LYS A 28 8.33 11.03 -8.37
CA LYS A 28 9.36 11.85 -7.71
C LYS A 28 10.64 11.06 -7.42
N SER A 29 10.49 9.77 -7.12
CA SER A 29 11.59 8.84 -6.87
C SER A 29 12.22 8.28 -8.15
N LYS A 30 11.73 8.69 -9.34
CA LYS A 30 12.18 8.23 -10.66
C LYS A 30 12.10 6.70 -10.80
N ILE A 31 11.12 6.09 -10.13
CA ILE A 31 10.82 4.66 -10.28
C ILE A 31 9.93 4.52 -11.50
N HIS A 32 10.32 3.65 -12.43
CA HIS A 32 9.52 3.33 -13.60
C HIS A 32 8.53 2.20 -13.26
N TYR A 33 7.29 2.35 -13.68
CA TYR A 33 6.20 1.41 -13.41
C TYR A 33 5.15 1.50 -14.53
N LEU A 34 4.27 0.50 -14.56
CA LEU A 34 3.03 0.47 -15.34
C LEU A 34 1.84 0.47 -14.38
N THR A 35 0.92 1.41 -14.59
CA THR A 35 -0.40 1.44 -13.94
C THR A 35 -1.27 0.27 -14.41
N GLU A 36 -2.35 -0.07 -13.70
CA GLU A 36 -3.30 -1.10 -14.15
C GLU A 36 -3.78 -0.85 -15.60
N LYS A 37 -4.07 0.41 -15.93
CA LYS A 37 -4.53 0.81 -17.28
C LYS A 37 -3.49 0.51 -18.35
N GLU A 38 -2.21 0.75 -18.06
CA GLU A 38 -1.11 0.47 -18.98
C GLU A 38 -0.88 -1.04 -19.12
N GLN A 39 -0.93 -1.78 -18.01
CA GLN A 39 -0.85 -3.25 -18.04
C GLN A 39 -1.92 -3.85 -18.95
N TRP A 40 -3.19 -3.44 -18.80
CA TRP A 40 -4.28 -3.89 -19.66
C TRP A 40 -4.08 -3.54 -21.13
N LYS A 41 -3.54 -2.34 -21.40
CA LYS A 41 -3.24 -1.91 -22.76
C LYS A 41 -2.18 -2.80 -23.41
N GLU A 42 -1.06 -3.04 -22.71
CA GLU A 42 0.03 -3.89 -23.21
C GLU A 42 -0.40 -5.34 -23.43
N ALA A 43 -1.21 -5.89 -22.51
CA ALA A 43 -1.74 -7.24 -22.65
C ALA A 43 -2.66 -7.37 -23.85
N LYS A 44 -3.52 -6.37 -24.09
CA LYS A 44 -4.39 -6.32 -25.27
C LYS A 44 -3.57 -6.24 -26.57
N GLU A 45 -2.53 -5.41 -26.60
CA GLU A 45 -1.65 -5.27 -27.76
C GLU A 45 -0.84 -6.54 -28.04
N SER A 46 -0.51 -7.30 -26.99
CA SER A 46 0.24 -8.56 -27.07
C SER A 46 -0.65 -9.80 -27.21
N ASN A 47 -1.98 -9.63 -27.32
CA ASN A 47 -2.97 -10.72 -27.34
C ASN A 47 -2.85 -11.69 -26.15
N GLN A 48 -2.49 -11.17 -24.98
CA GLN A 48 -2.38 -11.89 -23.72
C GLN A 48 -3.56 -11.60 -22.81
N THR A 49 -3.95 -12.58 -21.99
CA THR A 49 -4.95 -12.38 -20.92
C THR A 49 -4.24 -12.18 -19.59
N LEU A 50 -4.49 -11.05 -18.93
CA LEU A 50 -3.99 -10.82 -17.58
C LEU A 50 -4.84 -11.58 -16.56
N LYS A 51 -4.16 -12.33 -15.68
CA LYS A 51 -4.78 -12.99 -14.52
C LYS A 51 -4.76 -12.11 -13.27
N ALA A 52 -3.93 -11.07 -13.29
CA ALA A 52 -3.64 -10.20 -12.17
C ALA A 52 -3.15 -8.84 -12.68
N THR A 53 -3.49 -7.78 -11.95
CA THR A 53 -3.04 -6.41 -12.23
C THR A 53 -2.73 -5.71 -10.90
N PRO A 54 -1.48 -5.76 -10.41
CA PRO A 54 -1.11 -4.93 -9.27
C PRO A 54 -1.30 -3.45 -9.60
N ASP A 55 -1.55 -2.62 -8.58
CA ASP A 55 -1.74 -1.17 -8.79
C ASP A 55 -0.56 -0.55 -9.57
N PHE A 56 0.68 -0.99 -9.27
CA PHE A 56 1.89 -0.66 -10.01
C PHE A 56 2.76 -1.89 -10.30
N LEU A 57 2.93 -2.24 -11.58
CA LEU A 57 3.87 -3.26 -12.03
C LEU A 57 5.22 -2.60 -12.36
N LEU A 58 6.35 -3.19 -11.98
CA LEU A 58 7.69 -2.65 -12.24
C LEU A 58 8.33 -3.41 -13.42
N PRO A 59 8.47 -2.78 -14.62
CA PRO A 59 9.10 -3.43 -15.77
C PRO A 59 10.54 -3.87 -15.52
N LYS A 60 11.21 -3.20 -14.58
CA LYS A 60 12.52 -3.57 -14.05
C LYS A 60 12.40 -3.73 -12.54
N PRO A 61 12.76 -4.89 -11.97
CA PRO A 61 12.72 -5.08 -10.52
C PRO A 61 13.62 -4.08 -9.80
N ILE A 62 13.24 -3.69 -8.59
CA ILE A 62 14.01 -2.75 -7.76
C ILE A 62 14.32 -3.37 -6.40
N VAL A 63 15.45 -2.96 -5.81
CA VAL A 63 15.78 -3.35 -4.44
C VAL A 63 15.11 -2.39 -3.47
N LEU A 64 14.16 -2.90 -2.69
CA LEU A 64 13.51 -2.21 -1.60
C LEU A 64 14.30 -2.43 -0.30
N ARG A 65 14.64 -1.34 0.39
CA ARG A 65 15.27 -1.37 1.71
C ARG A 65 14.37 -0.74 2.76
N LYS A 66 13.92 -1.54 3.72
CA LYS A 66 13.17 -1.07 4.89
C LYS A 66 14.16 -0.58 5.95
N MET A 67 14.07 0.70 6.31
CA MET A 67 15.03 1.35 7.20
C MET A 67 14.38 1.72 8.53
N GLN A 68 15.02 1.38 9.64
CA GLN A 68 14.69 1.92 10.95
C GLN A 68 15.53 3.15 11.25
N ARG A 69 14.87 4.26 11.56
CA ARG A 69 15.54 5.43 12.14
C ARG A 69 15.73 5.18 13.63
N ASN A 70 16.98 5.04 14.07
CA ASN A 70 17.28 5.16 15.49
C ASN A 70 17.09 6.63 15.89
N LYS A 71 16.15 6.91 16.79
CA LYS A 71 16.12 8.20 17.48
C LYS A 71 17.36 8.23 18.37
N GLY A 72 18.44 8.83 17.88
CA GLY A 72 19.63 9.09 18.69
C GLY A 72 19.22 9.80 19.99
N LYS A 73 19.86 9.43 21.12
CA LYS A 73 19.72 10.20 22.37
C LYS A 73 20.12 11.64 22.08
N LYS A 74 19.31 12.61 22.54
CA LYS A 74 19.60 14.06 22.45
C LYS A 74 21.07 14.28 22.83
N GLY A 75 21.90 14.67 21.86
CA GLY A 75 23.32 14.97 22.06
C GLY A 75 24.31 14.19 21.19
N ASN A 76 23.91 13.11 20.52
CA ASN A 76 24.78 12.40 19.56
C ASN A 76 24.21 12.57 18.13
N SER A 77 24.98 13.24 17.27
CA SER A 77 24.60 13.56 15.88
C SER A 77 24.64 12.36 14.92
N ASP A 78 24.98 11.18 15.42
CA ASP A 78 25.14 10.00 14.57
C ASP A 78 23.77 9.34 14.34
N GLN A 79 23.07 9.79 13.30
CA GLN A 79 21.84 9.15 12.81
C GLN A 79 22.21 7.86 12.07
N SER A 80 22.48 6.79 12.83
CA SER A 80 22.65 5.46 12.25
C SER A 80 21.30 4.97 11.70
N HIS A 81 21.23 4.70 10.41
CA HIS A 81 20.12 3.97 9.82
C HIS A 81 20.42 2.47 9.85
N ARG A 82 19.48 1.66 10.35
CA ARG A 82 19.58 0.20 10.30
C ARG A 82 18.66 -0.35 9.22
N VAL A 83 19.19 -1.19 8.33
CA VAL A 83 18.38 -1.98 7.39
C VAL A 83 17.66 -3.07 8.19
N LEU A 84 16.33 -3.05 8.16
CA LEU A 84 15.45 -4.06 8.76
C LEU A 84 15.19 -5.22 7.80
N GLU A 85 15.02 -4.89 6.52
CA GLU A 85 14.65 -5.82 5.47
C GLU A 85 15.20 -5.29 4.14
N GLU A 86 15.68 -6.18 3.29
CA GLU A 86 16.05 -5.90 1.91
C GLU A 86 15.37 -6.95 1.02
N ARG A 87 14.68 -6.49 -0.03
CA ARG A 87 13.94 -7.36 -0.95
C ARG A 87 13.97 -6.82 -2.37
N THR A 88 14.12 -7.69 -3.36
CA THR A 88 13.88 -7.31 -4.76
C THR A 88 12.40 -7.42 -5.05
N ILE A 89 11.76 -6.31 -5.43
CA ILE A 89 10.31 -6.28 -5.69
C ILE A 89 10.03 -6.03 -7.18
N HIS A 90 8.94 -6.61 -7.65
CA HIS A 90 8.48 -6.59 -9.03
C HIS A 90 7.16 -5.82 -9.21
N TRP A 91 6.47 -5.55 -8.11
CA TRP A 91 5.18 -4.84 -8.12
C TRP A 91 4.91 -4.20 -6.76
N ILE A 92 3.99 -3.24 -6.76
CA ILE A 92 3.48 -2.54 -5.59
C ILE A 92 1.95 -2.54 -5.64
N GLU A 93 1.32 -3.03 -4.59
CA GLU A 93 -0.12 -2.90 -4.35
C GLU A 93 -0.37 -1.88 -3.23
N VAL A 94 -1.43 -1.10 -3.33
CA VAL A 94 -1.81 -0.05 -2.37
C VAL A 94 -3.18 -0.37 -1.78
N LYS A 95 -3.31 -0.27 -0.45
CA LYS A 95 -4.57 -0.55 0.26
C LYS A 95 -4.83 0.43 1.38
N MET A 96 -6.08 0.87 1.47
CA MET A 96 -6.59 1.78 2.52
C MET A 96 -7.31 1.01 3.64
N TYR A 97 -7.05 -0.29 3.82
CA TYR A 97 -7.73 -1.07 4.86
C TYR A 97 -7.31 -0.61 6.26
N TYR A 98 -8.29 -0.50 7.15
CA TYR A 98 -8.08 -0.34 8.58
C TYR A 98 -8.38 -1.67 9.29
N GLY A 99 -7.62 -1.99 10.34
CA GLY A 99 -7.86 -3.20 11.16
C GLY A 99 -7.70 -4.51 10.39
N ALA A 100 -6.92 -4.56 9.32
CA ALA A 100 -6.87 -5.72 8.43
C ALA A 100 -6.49 -7.05 9.15
N SER A 101 -5.69 -6.99 10.22
CA SER A 101 -5.29 -8.14 11.04
C SER A 101 -6.41 -8.72 11.90
N SER A 102 -7.51 -8.00 12.16
CA SER A 102 -8.62 -8.51 12.97
C SER A 102 -9.61 -9.38 12.18
N ILE A 103 -9.40 -9.51 10.87
CA ILE A 103 -10.26 -10.30 9.97
C ILE A 103 -9.53 -11.58 9.58
N PRO A 104 -10.09 -12.77 9.86
CA PRO A 104 -9.47 -14.05 9.47
C PRO A 104 -9.28 -14.18 7.96
N HIS A 105 -8.19 -14.81 7.55
CA HIS A 105 -7.94 -15.18 6.15
C HIS A 105 -9.04 -16.08 5.60
N GLY A 106 -9.36 -15.93 4.31
CA GLY A 106 -10.38 -16.74 3.65
C GLY A 106 -11.82 -16.38 4.01
N SER A 107 -12.03 -15.37 4.87
CA SER A 107 -13.35 -14.77 5.07
C SER A 107 -13.86 -14.10 3.79
N LYS A 108 -15.19 -14.06 3.64
CA LYS A 108 -15.83 -13.35 2.52
C LYS A 108 -15.62 -11.85 2.71
N GLY A 109 -14.71 -11.25 1.94
CA GLY A 109 -14.47 -9.81 1.97
C GLY A 109 -13.12 -9.41 1.38
N ALA A 110 -12.93 -8.11 1.19
CA ALA A 110 -11.73 -7.55 0.57
C ALA A 110 -10.46 -7.79 1.39
N VAL A 111 -10.57 -7.80 2.73
CA VAL A 111 -9.44 -8.10 3.63
C VAL A 111 -9.14 -9.60 3.67
N GLY A 112 -10.16 -10.46 3.75
CA GLY A 112 -10.00 -11.92 3.81
C GLY A 112 -9.39 -12.53 2.55
N SER A 113 -9.45 -11.82 1.41
CA SER A 113 -8.86 -12.25 0.14
C SER A 113 -7.43 -11.73 -0.10
N VAL A 114 -6.91 -10.82 0.75
CA VAL A 114 -5.59 -10.19 0.56
C VAL A 114 -4.51 -11.23 0.34
N LEU A 115 -4.36 -12.19 1.27
CA LEU A 115 -3.28 -13.18 1.20
C LEU A 115 -3.34 -14.01 -0.09
N LYS A 116 -4.54 -14.44 -0.49
CA LYS A 116 -4.75 -15.19 -1.74
C LYS A 116 -4.39 -14.34 -2.97
N LYS A 117 -4.81 -13.07 -2.99
CA LYS A 117 -4.55 -12.15 -4.10
C LYS A 117 -3.04 -11.88 -4.22
N GLN A 118 -2.38 -11.57 -3.12
CA GLN A 118 -0.95 -11.29 -3.13
C GLN A 118 -0.13 -12.53 -3.49
N LYS A 119 -0.53 -13.73 -3.05
CA LYS A 119 0.12 -14.97 -3.49
C LYS A 119 0.04 -15.14 -5.01
N ALA A 120 -1.13 -14.88 -5.61
CA ALA A 120 -1.27 -14.94 -7.07
C ALA A 120 -0.36 -13.93 -7.79
N TYR A 121 -0.12 -12.76 -7.20
CA TYR A 121 0.82 -11.78 -7.75
C TYR A 121 2.26 -12.29 -7.66
N VAL A 122 2.65 -12.87 -6.52
CA VAL A 122 3.97 -13.48 -6.37
C VAL A 122 4.20 -14.60 -7.37
N ASP A 123 3.23 -15.49 -7.52
CA ASP A 123 3.29 -16.60 -8.48
C ASP A 123 3.39 -16.11 -9.95
N THR A 124 2.87 -14.91 -10.25
CA THR A 124 2.80 -14.36 -11.61
C THR A 124 3.99 -13.45 -11.96
N PHE A 125 4.40 -12.60 -11.02
CA PHE A 125 5.32 -11.49 -11.27
C PHE A 125 6.61 -11.57 -10.45
N GLY A 126 6.68 -12.44 -9.45
CA GLY A 126 7.74 -12.47 -8.45
C GLY A 126 7.39 -11.66 -7.19
N GLU A 127 8.35 -11.57 -6.27
CA GLU A 127 8.18 -10.89 -4.98
C GLU A 127 7.71 -9.44 -5.14
N GLY A 128 7.02 -8.91 -4.12
CA GLY A 128 6.39 -7.59 -4.23
C GLY A 128 6.33 -6.84 -2.92
N ALA A 129 5.69 -5.68 -2.98
CA ALA A 129 5.37 -4.89 -1.80
C ALA A 129 3.89 -4.53 -1.75
N ILE A 130 3.36 -4.43 -0.54
CA ILE A 130 2.03 -3.87 -0.31
C ILE A 130 2.13 -2.70 0.67
N LEU A 131 1.60 -1.55 0.24
CA LEU A 131 1.54 -0.33 1.02
C LEU A 131 0.15 -0.17 1.64
N PHE A 132 0.09 -0.26 2.96
CA PHE A 132 -1.12 0.04 3.71
C PHE A 132 -1.11 1.48 4.21
N MET A 133 -2.21 2.22 4.03
CA MET A 133 -2.29 3.60 4.51
C MET A 133 -1.94 3.73 6.00
N MET A 134 -2.48 2.83 6.84
CA MET A 134 -2.34 2.85 8.30
C MET A 134 -1.72 1.56 8.87
N GLY A 135 -1.01 0.79 8.04
CA GLY A 135 -0.52 -0.53 8.40
C GLY A 135 -1.62 -1.61 8.41
N CYS A 136 -1.22 -2.86 8.68
CA CYS A 136 -2.13 -4.01 8.62
C CYS A 136 -2.08 -4.92 9.86
N GLY A 137 -1.19 -4.63 10.83
CA GLY A 137 -0.93 -5.44 12.02
C GLY A 137 0.09 -6.55 11.78
N GLU A 138 0.75 -6.98 12.85
CA GLU A 138 1.94 -7.85 12.79
C GLU A 138 1.67 -9.22 12.17
N LYS A 139 0.53 -9.84 12.51
CA LYS A 139 0.18 -11.17 11.99
C LYS A 139 0.04 -11.18 10.47
N LEU A 140 -0.80 -10.30 9.92
CA LEU A 140 -0.97 -10.20 8.47
C LEU A 140 0.34 -9.77 7.78
N ALA A 141 1.13 -8.91 8.42
CA ALA A 141 2.45 -8.55 7.89
C ALA A 141 3.41 -9.74 7.82
N ALA A 142 3.44 -10.60 8.85
CA ALA A 142 4.23 -11.83 8.85
C ALA A 142 3.73 -12.81 7.78
N ASP A 143 2.42 -13.05 7.71
CA ASP A 143 1.83 -13.95 6.72
C ASP A 143 2.12 -13.50 5.28
N LEU A 144 2.13 -12.18 5.02
CA LEU A 144 2.51 -11.61 3.72
C LEU A 144 4.01 -11.75 3.46
N ASN A 145 4.85 -11.52 4.45
CA ASN A 145 6.29 -11.67 4.32
C ASN A 145 6.69 -13.13 3.99
N ASP A 146 6.02 -14.11 4.59
CA ASP A 146 6.25 -15.54 4.36
C ASP A 146 5.98 -15.97 2.92
N ILE A 147 5.10 -15.26 2.22
CA ILE A 147 4.81 -15.50 0.79
C ILE A 147 5.60 -14.58 -0.14
N GLY A 148 6.56 -13.81 0.35
CA GLY A 148 7.42 -12.96 -0.48
C GLY A 148 6.93 -11.53 -0.70
N VAL A 149 6.13 -11.00 0.23
CA VAL A 149 5.55 -9.65 0.12
C VAL A 149 5.98 -8.76 1.29
N THR A 150 6.76 -7.71 0.99
CA THR A 150 7.12 -6.70 2.00
C THR A 150 5.92 -5.82 2.34
N VAL A 151 5.63 -5.67 3.63
CA VAL A 151 4.60 -4.74 4.11
C VAL A 151 5.21 -3.37 4.46
N LEU A 152 4.62 -2.33 3.86
CA LEU A 152 4.93 -0.93 4.06
C LEU A 152 3.72 -0.18 4.63
N ASP A 153 3.98 0.95 5.29
CA ASP A 153 2.95 1.91 5.71
C ASP A 153 3.40 3.36 5.55
N CYS A 154 2.49 4.30 5.82
CA CYS A 154 2.74 5.73 5.71
C CYS A 154 3.24 6.38 7.01
N SER A 155 3.60 5.63 8.05
CA SER A 155 4.00 6.17 9.37
C SER A 155 5.28 7.03 9.33
N GLY A 156 6.06 6.94 8.25
CA GLY A 156 7.27 7.74 8.00
C GLY A 156 7.08 9.00 7.15
N ASN A 157 5.84 9.38 6.79
CA ASN A 157 5.50 10.49 5.87
C ASN A 157 6.15 10.37 4.48
N THR A 158 6.46 9.15 4.03
CA THR A 158 7.05 8.92 2.70
C THR A 158 6.06 9.22 1.58
N VAL A 159 4.80 8.80 1.75
CA VAL A 159 3.67 9.16 0.89
C VAL A 159 2.82 10.19 1.64
N SER A 160 2.54 11.33 1.03
CA SER A 160 1.67 12.35 1.65
C SER A 160 0.23 11.85 1.69
N LEU A 161 -0.38 11.95 2.86
CA LEU A 161 -1.79 11.62 3.08
C LEU A 161 -2.70 12.85 3.10
N ASP A 162 -2.17 14.05 2.84
CA ASP A 162 -2.93 15.30 3.02
C ASP A 162 -4.20 15.33 2.17
N GLY A 163 -4.09 14.96 0.89
CA GLY A 163 -5.23 14.88 -0.02
C GLY A 163 -6.26 13.82 0.40
N VAL A 164 -5.79 12.67 0.92
CA VAL A 164 -6.68 11.61 1.42
C VAL A 164 -7.44 12.12 2.64
N HIS A 165 -6.74 12.76 3.58
CA HIS A 165 -7.33 13.30 4.79
C HIS A 165 -8.31 14.45 4.50
N ASP A 166 -7.98 15.35 3.57
CA ASP A 166 -8.87 16.43 3.14
C ASP A 166 -10.16 15.91 2.52
N HIS A 167 -10.07 14.81 1.78
CA HIS A 167 -11.26 14.14 1.26
C HIS A 167 -12.06 13.46 2.38
N GLN A 168 -11.41 12.65 3.23
CA GLN A 168 -12.06 11.93 4.34
C GLN A 168 -12.74 12.85 5.34
N ARG A 169 -12.19 14.05 5.59
CA ARG A 169 -12.80 15.07 6.44
C ARG A 169 -14.22 15.48 6.01
N LYS A 170 -14.58 15.28 4.74
CA LYS A 170 -15.90 15.64 4.21
C LYS A 170 -17.00 14.63 4.59
N TRP A 171 -16.62 13.40 4.93
CA TRP A 171 -17.59 12.30 5.04
C TRP A 171 -17.33 11.30 6.17
N CYS A 172 -16.11 11.23 6.72
CA CYS A 172 -15.69 10.35 7.82
C CYS A 172 -15.00 11.12 8.96
N ALA A 173 -15.50 12.30 9.30
CA ALA A 173 -15.01 13.08 10.42
C ALA A 173 -16.11 13.38 11.43
N ASN A 174 -15.70 13.60 12.68
CA ASN A 174 -16.58 14.15 13.70
C ASN A 174 -16.82 15.65 13.49
N ASP A 175 -17.63 16.26 14.35
CA ASP A 175 -18.00 17.69 14.27
C ASP A 175 -16.80 18.65 14.38
N LYS A 176 -15.62 18.15 14.78
CA LYS A 176 -14.35 18.90 14.86
C LYS A 176 -13.45 18.67 13.64
N GLY A 177 -13.90 17.96 12.62
CA GLY A 177 -13.09 17.61 11.45
C GLY A 177 -12.02 16.54 11.74
N GLN A 178 -12.11 15.83 12.87
CA GLN A 178 -11.19 14.75 13.18
C GLN A 178 -11.67 13.48 12.48
N ILE A 179 -10.80 12.91 11.65
CA ILE A 179 -11.05 11.62 11.00
C ILE A 179 -11.14 10.56 12.09
N LEU A 180 -12.20 9.77 12.07
CA LEU A 180 -12.42 8.73 13.05
C LEU A 180 -11.49 7.55 12.75
N PRO A 181 -10.83 6.95 13.76
CA PRO A 181 -9.95 5.80 13.58
C PRO A 181 -10.70 4.60 13.00
#